data_AF-A0A5E5QVH2-F1
#
_entry.id   AF-A0A5E5QVH2-F1
#
_cell.length_a   1.000
_cell.length_b   1.000
_cell.length_c   1.000
_cell.angle_alpha   90.00
_cell.angle_beta   90.00
_cell.angle_gamma   90.00
#
_symmetry.space_group_name_H-M   'P 1'
#
loop_
_entity.id
_entity.type
_entity.pdbx_description
1 polymer ?
#
loop_
_entity_poly.entity_id
_entity_poly.type
_entity_poly.pdbx_seq_one_letter_code
_entity_poly.pdbx_strand_id
1 'polypeptide(L)'
;MDRTLSDRIFPPVLLLLALAWLLPWMPAHAEAPAEWVALPLSERVVDATHTLDEATRQRLVEKLEALERRRGAQIAVVMLPTTGTLDIEAFSDKLFQAWKLGRKAVDDGLLLVVAKDDRRMRIEVGYGLEGAVPDVVAGRIIRERMAPAFREGDYAGGIEAAVDELIRLVDGETLPAAASSGAPKVSLGQLPAEAWALLVAFIYGSLAGVLLSARALRWPWLLGGALLCWLLGTLAGASGEWMSVLLVAPLCMLVGGATFGALWTVRPAFYLVIGVLVYVALLGLAAHWFSAVSFIYGLLWPAGVLMLAVLCWSNYRLMRSLWRERRKSFHRRLWALLAAYLLLGLLSGGLDAPLVWLALLPLQLMLGLLVFGQVRLSGGGGGSSGSSGGGSSSSSSSSSGGFSGGGGSSGGGGASGSW
;
A
#
# COMPACT_ATOMS: atom_id res chain seq x y z
N MET A 1 10.79 3.26 43.10
CA MET A 1 10.65 3.34 41.63
C MET A 1 11.41 2.18 41.05
N ASP A 2 10.66 1.13 40.72
CA ASP A 2 11.16 -0.23 40.88
C ASP A 2 11.59 -0.84 39.54
N ARG A 3 12.89 -1.13 39.44
CA ARG A 3 13.48 -1.79 38.25
C ARG A 3 12.88 -3.18 37.99
N THR A 4 12.27 -3.80 39.00
CA THR A 4 11.66 -5.13 38.94
C THR A 4 10.40 -5.20 38.08
N LEU A 5 9.67 -4.10 37.89
CA LEU A 5 8.51 -4.04 36.98
C LEU A 5 8.97 -3.91 35.52
N SER A 6 10.00 -3.10 35.26
CA SER A 6 10.61 -2.96 33.94
C SER A 6 11.09 -4.30 33.38
N ASP A 7 11.92 -5.03 34.12
CA ASP A 7 12.50 -6.30 33.67
C ASP A 7 11.46 -7.42 33.46
N ARG A 8 10.22 -7.28 33.96
CA ARG A 8 9.12 -8.23 33.76
C ARG A 8 8.19 -7.88 32.59
N ILE A 9 7.99 -6.58 32.30
CA ILE A 9 7.06 -6.12 31.26
C ILE A 9 7.73 -6.04 29.89
N PHE A 10 9.02 -5.68 29.82
CA PHE A 10 9.76 -5.59 28.56
C PHE A 10 9.78 -6.89 27.73
N PRO A 11 10.08 -8.08 28.28
CA PRO A 11 10.13 -9.31 27.47
C PRO A 11 8.81 -9.69 26.77
N PRO A 12 7.63 -9.76 27.42
CA PRO A 12 6.38 -10.09 26.73
C PRO A 12 5.94 -9.00 25.76
N VAL A 13 6.19 -7.72 26.04
CA VAL A 13 5.86 -6.62 25.10
C VAL A 13 6.73 -6.68 23.84
N LEU A 14 8.05 -6.95 23.98
CA LEU A 14 8.92 -7.19 22.83
C LEU A 14 8.53 -8.45 22.06
N LEU A 15 8.06 -9.50 22.73
CA LEU A 15 7.61 -10.73 22.09
C LEU A 15 6.28 -10.55 21.34
N LEU A 16 5.34 -9.77 21.89
CA LEU A 16 4.09 -9.40 21.20
C LEU A 16 4.35 -8.47 20.00
N LEU A 17 5.25 -7.48 20.14
CA LEU A 17 5.67 -6.64 19.02
C LEU A 17 6.41 -7.45 17.94
N ALA A 18 7.23 -8.42 18.32
CA ALA A 18 7.85 -9.35 17.38
C ALA A 18 6.81 -10.27 16.71
N LEU A 19 5.78 -10.72 17.43
CA LEU A 19 4.68 -11.50 16.84
C LEU A 19 3.90 -10.67 15.82
N ALA A 20 3.59 -9.41 16.16
CA ALA A 20 2.96 -8.45 15.25
C ALA A 20 3.85 -8.09 14.05
N TRP A 21 5.18 -8.15 14.19
CA TRP A 21 6.13 -8.00 13.09
C TRP A 21 6.36 -9.30 12.30
N LEU A 22 5.95 -10.46 12.84
CA LEU A 22 5.95 -11.75 12.14
C LEU A 22 4.65 -12.02 11.38
N LEU A 23 3.52 -11.40 11.74
CA LEU A 23 2.26 -11.52 10.97
C LEU A 23 2.44 -11.14 9.47
N PRO A 24 3.12 -10.03 9.11
CA PRO A 24 3.41 -9.69 7.71
C PRO A 24 4.52 -10.54 7.05
N TRP A 25 5.20 -11.39 7.83
CA TRP A 25 6.34 -12.22 7.39
C TRP A 25 6.11 -13.72 7.58
N MET A 26 4.89 -14.13 7.98
CA MET A 26 4.40 -15.44 7.60
C MET A 26 4.48 -15.50 6.07
N PRO A 27 5.02 -16.57 5.46
CA PRO A 27 4.79 -16.78 4.05
C PRO A 27 3.26 -16.85 3.90
N ALA A 28 2.69 -15.89 3.16
CA ALA A 28 1.32 -16.00 2.70
C ALA A 28 1.20 -17.41 2.10
N HIS A 29 0.29 -18.22 2.64
CA HIS A 29 0.18 -19.65 2.30
C HIS A 29 0.25 -19.76 0.78
N ALA A 30 1.34 -20.33 0.25
CA ALA A 30 1.65 -20.25 -1.17
C ALA A 30 0.45 -20.78 -1.94
N GLU A 31 -0.32 -19.87 -2.53
CA GLU A 31 -1.71 -20.16 -2.86
C GLU A 31 -1.72 -21.30 -3.85
N ALA A 32 -2.39 -22.40 -3.49
CA ALA A 32 -2.52 -23.57 -4.36
C ALA A 32 -3.00 -23.05 -5.72
N PRO A 33 -2.20 -23.23 -6.79
CA PRO A 33 -2.06 -22.25 -7.86
C PRO A 33 -3.42 -21.87 -8.41
N ALA A 34 -3.87 -20.66 -8.02
CA ALA A 34 -5.29 -20.31 -7.98
C ALA A 34 -6.02 -20.78 -9.23
N GLU A 35 -7.02 -21.67 -9.05
CA GLU A 35 -7.70 -22.41 -10.11
C GLU A 35 -8.57 -21.46 -10.94
N TRP A 36 -7.91 -20.74 -11.83
CA TRP A 36 -8.48 -19.67 -12.63
C TRP A 36 -9.17 -20.23 -13.86
N VAL A 37 -10.38 -19.75 -14.13
CA VAL A 37 -11.14 -20.16 -15.31
C VAL A 37 -10.43 -19.64 -16.55
N ALA A 38 -9.74 -20.53 -17.26
CA ALA A 38 -9.12 -20.26 -18.54
C ALA A 38 -10.18 -20.11 -19.63
N LEU A 39 -10.85 -18.94 -19.64
CA LEU A 39 -11.83 -18.59 -20.67
C LEU A 39 -11.14 -18.59 -22.04
N PRO A 40 -11.64 -19.34 -23.05
CA PRO A 40 -11.12 -19.25 -24.41
C PRO A 40 -11.53 -17.91 -25.04
N LEU A 41 -10.62 -17.30 -25.80
CA LEU A 41 -10.96 -16.17 -26.68
C LEU A 41 -11.74 -16.70 -27.90
N SER A 42 -13.03 -16.99 -27.72
CA SER A 42 -13.94 -17.33 -28.81
C SER A 42 -14.48 -16.09 -29.53
N GLU A 43 -14.83 -15.05 -28.77
CA GLU A 43 -15.56 -13.86 -29.26
C GLU A 43 -15.12 -12.59 -28.49
N ARG A 44 -15.42 -11.41 -29.04
CA ARG A 44 -15.05 -10.11 -28.45
C ARG A 44 -15.80 -9.77 -27.15
N VAL A 45 -16.92 -10.46 -26.89
CA VAL A 45 -17.75 -10.30 -25.68
C VAL A 45 -18.03 -11.68 -25.10
N VAL A 46 -17.49 -11.98 -23.93
CA VAL A 46 -17.70 -13.25 -23.21
C VAL A 46 -18.54 -12.98 -21.97
N ASP A 47 -19.78 -13.48 -21.94
CA ASP A 47 -20.64 -13.43 -20.75
C ASP A 47 -20.90 -14.85 -20.24
N ALA A 48 -20.26 -15.20 -19.12
CA ALA A 48 -20.44 -16.45 -18.41
C ALA A 48 -21.57 -16.39 -17.35
N THR A 49 -22.26 -15.25 -17.22
CA THR A 49 -23.36 -15.02 -16.27
C THR A 49 -24.74 -15.03 -16.90
N HIS A 50 -24.82 -14.98 -18.24
CA HIS A 50 -26.07 -14.79 -19.00
C HIS A 50 -26.88 -13.57 -18.50
N THR A 51 -26.20 -12.46 -18.21
CA THR A 51 -26.82 -11.18 -17.80
C THR A 51 -27.09 -10.29 -18.99
N LEU A 52 -26.31 -10.39 -20.07
CA LEU A 52 -26.52 -9.67 -21.32
C LEU A 52 -27.49 -10.45 -22.22
N ASP A 53 -28.51 -9.77 -22.74
CA ASP A 53 -29.35 -10.31 -23.80
C ASP A 53 -28.59 -10.35 -25.13
N GLU A 54 -29.01 -11.24 -26.05
CA GLU A 54 -28.30 -11.44 -27.31
C GLU A 54 -28.27 -10.18 -28.20
N ALA A 55 -29.29 -9.33 -28.14
CA ALA A 55 -29.28 -8.09 -28.92
C ALA A 55 -28.26 -7.09 -28.37
N THR A 56 -28.09 -6.98 -27.05
CA THR A 56 -27.01 -6.20 -26.43
C THR A 56 -25.65 -6.80 -26.73
N ARG A 57 -25.52 -8.12 -26.61
CA ARG A 57 -24.29 -8.86 -26.91
C ARG A 57 -23.83 -8.63 -28.35
N GLN A 58 -24.75 -8.72 -29.31
CA GLN A 58 -24.47 -8.49 -30.72
C GLN A 58 -24.15 -7.02 -31.03
N ARG A 59 -24.89 -6.04 -30.46
CA ARG A 59 -24.56 -4.60 -30.60
C ARG A 59 -23.13 -4.30 -30.12
N LEU A 60 -22.72 -4.88 -28.99
CA LEU A 60 -21.36 -4.73 -28.47
C LEU A 60 -20.34 -5.35 -29.45
N VAL A 61 -20.54 -6.59 -29.92
CA VAL A 61 -19.63 -7.23 -30.89
C VAL A 61 -19.49 -6.41 -32.18
N GLU A 62 -20.58 -5.87 -32.72
CA GLU A 62 -20.58 -5.03 -33.92
C GLU A 62 -19.83 -3.70 -33.71
N LYS A 63 -20.04 -3.02 -32.57
CA LYS A 63 -19.29 -1.81 -32.18
C LYS A 63 -17.79 -2.08 -32.08
N LEU A 64 -17.41 -3.16 -31.40
CA LEU A 64 -16.00 -3.51 -31.16
C LEU A 64 -15.28 -3.94 -32.44
N GLU A 65 -15.94 -4.71 -33.31
CA GLU A 65 -15.38 -5.05 -34.62
C GLU A 65 -15.26 -3.81 -35.53
N ALA A 66 -16.22 -2.89 -35.47
CA ALA A 66 -16.14 -1.64 -36.23
C ALA A 66 -14.95 -0.76 -35.78
N LEU A 67 -14.61 -0.74 -34.48
CA LEU A 67 -13.39 -0.10 -33.98
C LEU A 67 -12.13 -0.81 -34.51
N GLU A 68 -12.06 -2.13 -34.36
CA GLU A 68 -10.91 -2.94 -34.80
C GLU A 68 -10.64 -2.75 -36.30
N ARG A 69 -11.69 -2.78 -37.14
CA ARG A 69 -11.60 -2.51 -38.59
C ARG A 69 -11.17 -1.08 -38.94
N ARG A 70 -11.30 -0.10 -38.03
CA ARG A 70 -10.98 1.33 -38.25
C ARG A 70 -9.62 1.74 -37.70
N ARG A 71 -9.23 1.25 -36.53
CA ARG A 71 -8.02 1.65 -35.79
C ARG A 71 -7.00 0.52 -35.62
N GLY A 72 -7.44 -0.74 -35.71
CA GLY A 72 -6.65 -1.93 -35.40
C GLY A 72 -6.57 -2.27 -33.90
N ALA A 73 -7.07 -1.38 -33.04
CA ALA A 73 -7.15 -1.59 -31.59
C ALA A 73 -8.19 -2.66 -31.23
N GLN A 74 -7.87 -3.48 -30.25
CA GLN A 74 -8.67 -4.64 -29.85
C GLN A 74 -9.20 -4.48 -28.42
N ILE A 75 -10.47 -4.11 -28.30
CA ILE A 75 -11.20 -4.13 -27.02
C ILE A 75 -11.91 -5.50 -26.89
N ALA A 76 -11.77 -6.12 -25.72
CA ALA A 76 -12.55 -7.30 -25.32
C ALA A 76 -13.32 -7.04 -24.02
N VAL A 77 -14.51 -7.64 -23.90
CA VAL A 77 -15.40 -7.51 -22.72
C VAL A 77 -15.65 -8.87 -22.13
N VAL A 78 -15.52 -8.99 -20.80
CA VAL A 78 -15.66 -10.25 -20.06
C VAL A 78 -16.53 -10.02 -18.83
N MET A 79 -17.67 -10.71 -18.76
CA MET A 79 -18.56 -10.75 -17.61
C MET A 79 -18.58 -12.17 -17.04
N LEU A 80 -18.26 -12.31 -15.76
CA LEU A 80 -18.16 -13.58 -15.05
C LEU A 80 -18.75 -13.47 -13.63
N PRO A 81 -19.18 -14.57 -12.99
CA PRO A 81 -19.75 -14.50 -11.64
C PRO A 81 -18.72 -14.02 -10.62
N THR A 82 -17.56 -14.70 -10.53
CA THR A 82 -16.50 -14.41 -9.57
C THR A 82 -15.11 -14.69 -10.16
N THR A 83 -14.09 -13.96 -9.73
CA THR A 83 -12.67 -14.27 -10.01
C THR A 83 -12.10 -15.37 -9.09
N GLY A 84 -12.92 -15.92 -8.19
CA GLY A 84 -12.55 -17.02 -7.30
C GLY A 84 -11.64 -16.55 -6.17
N THR A 85 -10.44 -17.12 -6.05
CA THR A 85 -9.43 -16.68 -5.08
C THR A 85 -8.52 -15.57 -5.59
N LEU A 86 -8.56 -15.24 -6.89
CA LEU A 86 -7.75 -14.15 -7.46
C LEU A 86 -8.42 -12.79 -7.26
N ASP A 87 -7.61 -11.77 -6.97
CA ASP A 87 -8.03 -10.38 -7.12
C ASP A 87 -8.27 -10.04 -8.59
N ILE A 88 -9.13 -9.06 -8.87
CA ILE A 88 -9.54 -8.76 -10.24
C ILE A 88 -8.38 -8.21 -11.07
N GLU A 89 -7.44 -7.49 -10.46
CA GLU A 89 -6.14 -7.11 -11.01
C GLU A 89 -5.38 -8.34 -11.52
N ALA A 90 -5.09 -9.29 -10.63
CA ALA A 90 -4.31 -10.49 -10.95
C ALA A 90 -5.03 -11.44 -11.92
N PHE A 91 -6.37 -11.42 -11.95
CA PHE A 91 -7.17 -12.14 -12.94
C PHE A 91 -7.13 -11.46 -14.31
N SER A 92 -7.35 -10.14 -14.37
CA SER A 92 -7.40 -9.37 -15.63
C SER A 92 -6.05 -9.38 -16.34
N ASP A 93 -4.96 -9.19 -15.62
CA ASP A 93 -3.60 -9.19 -16.17
C ASP A 93 -3.23 -10.58 -16.73
N LYS A 94 -3.53 -11.67 -16.00
CA LYS A 94 -3.40 -13.04 -16.52
C LYS A 94 -4.24 -13.29 -17.77
N LEU A 95 -5.49 -12.82 -17.78
CA LEU A 95 -6.40 -13.03 -18.92
C LEU A 95 -5.94 -12.25 -20.15
N PHE A 96 -5.47 -11.02 -19.98
CA PHE A 96 -4.85 -10.20 -21.03
C PHE A 96 -3.61 -10.90 -21.61
N GLN A 97 -2.71 -11.43 -20.77
CA GLN A 97 -1.52 -12.16 -21.20
C GLN A 97 -1.83 -13.51 -21.87
N ALA A 98 -2.91 -14.18 -21.45
CA ALA A 98 -3.37 -15.43 -22.07
C ALA A 98 -3.96 -15.19 -23.46
N TRP A 99 -4.79 -14.15 -23.61
CA TRP A 99 -5.44 -13.77 -24.87
C TRP A 99 -4.51 -13.02 -25.83
N LYS A 100 -3.51 -12.31 -25.28
CA LYS A 100 -2.52 -11.49 -25.99
C LYS A 100 -3.19 -10.45 -26.89
N LEU A 101 -4.09 -9.68 -26.28
CA LEU A 101 -4.88 -8.63 -26.91
C LEU A 101 -3.98 -7.53 -27.49
N GLY A 102 -4.37 -6.99 -28.63
CA GLY A 102 -3.60 -6.00 -29.37
C GLY A 102 -2.63 -6.63 -30.37
N ARG A 103 -2.09 -5.79 -31.25
CA ARG A 103 -1.18 -6.19 -32.33
C ARG A 103 0.26 -6.25 -31.83
N LYS A 104 1.03 -7.25 -32.29
CA LYS A 104 2.48 -7.40 -31.99
C LYS A 104 3.23 -6.08 -32.17
N ALA A 105 3.94 -5.65 -31.12
CA ALA A 105 4.74 -4.43 -31.09
C ALA A 105 3.96 -3.11 -31.35
N VAL A 106 2.63 -3.14 -31.23
CA VAL A 106 1.78 -1.95 -31.09
C VAL A 106 1.09 -1.97 -29.73
N ASP A 107 0.77 -3.15 -29.19
CA ASP A 107 0.23 -3.34 -27.84
C ASP A 107 -1.09 -2.59 -27.61
N ASP A 108 -1.91 -2.48 -28.65
CA ASP A 108 -3.18 -1.77 -28.68
C ASP A 108 -4.39 -2.62 -28.27
N GLY A 109 -4.20 -3.44 -27.23
CA GLY A 109 -5.23 -4.22 -26.58
C GLY A 109 -5.88 -3.50 -25.40
N LEU A 110 -7.14 -3.79 -25.11
CA LEU A 110 -7.83 -3.33 -23.89
C LEU A 110 -8.83 -4.40 -23.43
N LEU A 111 -8.89 -4.66 -22.14
CA LEU A 111 -9.76 -5.67 -21.55
C LEU A 111 -10.65 -5.05 -20.47
N LEU A 112 -11.96 -5.19 -20.64
CA LEU A 112 -12.97 -4.84 -19.64
C LEU A 112 -13.44 -6.12 -18.92
N VAL A 113 -13.18 -6.23 -17.62
CA VAL A 113 -13.59 -7.37 -16.77
C VAL A 113 -14.63 -6.94 -15.76
N VAL A 114 -15.71 -7.72 -15.59
CA VAL A 114 -16.78 -7.51 -14.61
C VAL A 114 -17.06 -8.81 -13.87
N ALA A 115 -16.64 -8.88 -12.60
CA ALA A 115 -16.94 -9.96 -11.67
C ALA A 115 -18.21 -9.61 -10.88
N LYS A 116 -19.35 -10.16 -11.32
CA LYS A 116 -20.70 -9.73 -10.93
C LYS A 116 -20.99 -9.91 -9.45
N ASP A 117 -20.67 -11.07 -8.91
CA ASP A 117 -21.03 -11.48 -7.54
C ASP A 117 -20.02 -10.92 -6.52
N ASP A 118 -18.74 -10.80 -6.92
CA ASP A 118 -17.69 -10.13 -6.15
C ASP A 118 -17.87 -8.60 -6.09
N ARG A 119 -18.72 -8.06 -6.98
CA ARG A 119 -18.91 -6.62 -7.26
C ARG A 119 -17.62 -5.88 -7.61
N ARG A 120 -16.75 -6.51 -8.41
CA ARG A 120 -15.48 -5.92 -8.88
C ARG A 120 -15.49 -5.76 -10.39
N MET A 121 -14.89 -4.68 -10.86
CA MET A 121 -14.70 -4.39 -12.29
C MET A 121 -13.32 -3.78 -12.52
N ARG A 122 -12.72 -4.07 -13.68
CA ARG A 122 -11.40 -3.57 -14.07
C ARG A 122 -11.34 -3.27 -15.57
N ILE A 123 -10.61 -2.23 -15.93
CA ILE A 123 -10.14 -1.94 -17.28
C ILE A 123 -8.62 -2.11 -17.27
N GLU A 124 -8.11 -3.07 -18.05
CA GLU A 124 -6.69 -3.29 -18.32
C GLU A 124 -6.32 -2.68 -19.67
N VAL A 125 -5.23 -1.91 -19.75
CA VAL A 125 -4.85 -1.16 -20.96
C VAL A 125 -3.47 -1.61 -21.43
N GLY A 126 -3.38 -1.98 -22.71
CA GLY A 126 -2.11 -2.28 -23.37
C GLY A 126 -1.30 -1.01 -23.66
N TYR A 127 0.03 -1.15 -23.72
CA TYR A 127 0.96 -0.02 -23.78
C TYR A 127 0.69 0.95 -24.95
N GLY A 128 0.17 0.45 -26.08
CA GLY A 128 -0.18 1.27 -27.25
C GLY A 128 -1.37 2.21 -27.05
N LEU A 129 -2.19 1.98 -26.03
CA LEU A 129 -3.37 2.79 -25.73
C LEU A 129 -3.22 3.68 -24.49
N GLU A 130 -2.09 3.64 -23.76
CA GLU A 130 -1.80 4.53 -22.62
C GLU A 130 -2.11 6.00 -22.93
N GLY A 131 -1.66 6.50 -24.10
CA GLY A 131 -1.83 7.89 -24.50
C GLY A 131 -3.28 8.30 -24.79
N ALA A 132 -4.17 7.34 -25.02
CA ALA A 132 -5.61 7.56 -25.25
C ALA A 132 -6.44 7.25 -24.00
N VAL A 133 -6.10 6.20 -23.25
CA VAL A 133 -6.83 5.72 -22.07
C VAL A 133 -5.89 5.52 -20.86
N PRO A 134 -5.35 6.60 -20.25
CA PRO A 134 -4.56 6.47 -19.01
C PRO A 134 -5.39 5.91 -17.84
N ASP A 135 -4.73 5.34 -16.82
CA ASP A 135 -5.35 4.89 -15.55
C ASP A 135 -6.39 5.85 -14.97
N VAL A 136 -6.09 7.15 -14.98
CA VAL A 136 -6.95 8.21 -14.44
C VAL A 136 -8.27 8.28 -15.21
N VAL A 137 -8.22 8.04 -16.53
CA VAL A 137 -9.36 8.01 -17.46
C VAL A 137 -10.11 6.69 -17.39
N ALA A 138 -9.42 5.55 -17.43
CA ALA A 138 -10.03 4.23 -17.22
C ALA A 138 -10.82 4.18 -15.90
N GLY A 139 -10.20 4.63 -14.81
CA GLY A 139 -10.84 4.72 -13.50
C GLY A 139 -11.96 5.76 -13.45
N ARG A 140 -11.93 6.78 -14.32
CA ARG A 140 -13.03 7.75 -14.45
C ARG A 140 -14.26 7.12 -15.09
N ILE A 141 -14.09 6.36 -16.18
CA ILE A 141 -15.18 5.61 -16.83
C ILE A 141 -15.83 4.64 -15.83
N ILE A 142 -15.01 3.90 -15.08
CA ILE A 142 -15.49 2.99 -14.01
C ILE A 142 -16.36 3.73 -12.97
N ARG A 143 -15.94 4.92 -12.51
CA ARG A 143 -16.67 5.67 -11.47
C ARG A 143 -17.89 6.45 -11.99
N GLU A 144 -17.85 6.98 -13.21
CA GLU A 144 -18.86 7.89 -13.77
C GLU A 144 -19.87 7.21 -14.71
N ARG A 145 -19.54 6.02 -15.26
CA ARG A 145 -20.43 5.24 -16.15
C ARG A 145 -20.86 3.92 -15.53
N MET A 146 -19.90 3.06 -15.15
CA MET A 146 -20.22 1.69 -14.72
C MET A 146 -20.79 1.62 -13.30
N ALA A 147 -20.10 2.21 -12.31
CA ALA A 147 -20.50 2.16 -10.90
C ALA A 147 -21.93 2.64 -10.60
N PRO A 148 -22.48 3.72 -11.20
CA PRO A 148 -23.87 4.09 -10.98
C PRO A 148 -24.84 3.09 -11.63
N ALA A 149 -24.65 2.73 -12.90
CA ALA A 149 -25.54 1.80 -13.61
C ALA A 149 -25.59 0.43 -12.93
N PHE A 150 -24.44 -0.10 -12.48
CA PHE A 150 -24.36 -1.40 -11.80
C PHE A 150 -25.01 -1.37 -10.39
N ARG A 151 -25.12 -0.21 -9.72
CA ARG A 151 -25.90 -0.06 -8.47
C ARG A 151 -27.41 -0.09 -8.72
N GLU A 152 -27.83 0.44 -9.86
CA GLU A 152 -29.22 0.42 -10.32
C GLU A 152 -29.61 -0.94 -10.94
N GLY A 153 -28.63 -1.84 -11.13
CA GLY A 153 -28.79 -3.18 -11.70
C GLY A 153 -28.64 -3.24 -13.22
N ASP A 154 -28.39 -2.11 -13.87
CA ASP A 154 -28.20 -2.01 -15.32
C ASP A 154 -26.75 -2.34 -15.71
N TYR A 155 -26.45 -3.64 -15.75
CA TYR A 155 -25.17 -4.14 -16.25
C TYR A 155 -24.99 -3.91 -17.75
N ALA A 156 -26.09 -3.92 -18.52
CA ALA A 156 -26.06 -3.76 -19.98
C ALA A 156 -25.67 -2.32 -20.37
N GLY A 157 -26.41 -1.31 -19.90
CA GLY A 157 -26.13 0.10 -20.16
C GLY A 157 -24.83 0.57 -19.52
N GLY A 158 -24.45 0.04 -18.35
CA GLY A 158 -23.15 0.31 -17.73
C GLY A 158 -21.97 -0.18 -18.58
N ILE A 159 -22.09 -1.34 -19.24
CA ILE A 159 -21.07 -1.87 -20.16
C ILE A 159 -21.10 -1.14 -21.51
N GLU A 160 -22.28 -0.91 -22.11
CA GLU A 160 -22.38 -0.15 -23.37
C GLU A 160 -21.81 1.27 -23.23
N ALA A 161 -22.15 1.98 -22.15
CA ALA A 161 -21.63 3.33 -21.90
C ALA A 161 -20.13 3.36 -21.63
N ALA A 162 -19.55 2.32 -21.01
CA ALA A 162 -18.11 2.21 -20.87
C ALA A 162 -17.42 1.95 -22.22
N VAL A 163 -17.95 1.03 -23.03
CA VAL A 163 -17.43 0.70 -24.36
C VAL A 163 -17.50 1.89 -25.32
N ASP A 164 -18.58 2.67 -25.30
CA ASP A 164 -18.72 3.85 -26.18
C ASP A 164 -17.73 4.97 -25.83
N GLU A 165 -17.46 5.22 -24.54
CA GLU A 165 -16.44 6.20 -24.11
C GLU A 165 -15.02 5.70 -24.41
N LEU A 166 -14.77 4.39 -24.34
CA LEU A 166 -13.49 3.79 -24.75
C LEU A 166 -13.26 3.88 -26.26
N ILE A 167 -14.29 3.59 -27.07
CA ILE A 167 -14.26 3.76 -28.54
C ILE A 167 -13.90 5.21 -28.89
N ARG A 168 -14.55 6.19 -28.24
CA ARG A 168 -14.27 7.62 -28.42
C ARG A 168 -12.81 7.99 -28.18
N LEU A 169 -12.26 7.57 -27.06
CA LEU A 169 -10.87 7.85 -26.69
C LEU A 169 -9.88 7.26 -27.70
N VAL A 170 -10.12 6.02 -28.16
CA VAL A 170 -9.30 5.36 -29.19
C VAL A 170 -9.47 6.01 -30.58
N ASP A 171 -10.62 6.64 -30.85
CA ASP A 171 -10.79 7.51 -32.02
C ASP A 171 -10.16 8.90 -31.87
N GLY A 172 -9.77 9.31 -30.67
CA GLY A 172 -9.15 10.59 -30.35
C GLY A 172 -10.12 11.70 -29.92
N GLU A 173 -11.38 11.37 -29.61
CA GLU A 173 -12.31 12.31 -28.98
C GLU A 173 -11.95 12.53 -27.50
N THR A 174 -11.92 13.79 -27.05
CA THR A 174 -11.67 14.12 -25.64
C THR A 174 -12.94 13.94 -24.80
N LEU A 175 -12.85 13.20 -23.69
CA LEU A 175 -13.95 13.06 -22.73
C LEU A 175 -14.51 14.42 -22.26
N PRO A 176 -15.84 14.56 -22.11
CA PRO A 176 -16.45 15.74 -21.49
C PRO A 176 -15.90 16.01 -20.09
N ALA A 177 -15.89 17.28 -19.66
CA ALA A 177 -15.52 17.66 -18.30
C ALA A 177 -16.38 16.94 -17.25
N ALA A 178 -15.79 16.60 -16.10
CA ALA A 178 -16.47 15.81 -15.08
C ALA A 178 -17.64 16.59 -14.44
N ALA A 179 -18.83 15.99 -14.45
CA ALA A 179 -19.89 16.37 -13.52
C ALA A 179 -19.40 16.08 -12.09
N SER A 180 -19.73 16.95 -11.14
CA SER A 180 -19.05 17.03 -9.83
C SER A 180 -19.48 15.95 -8.81
N SER A 181 -19.26 14.67 -9.15
CA SER A 181 -19.52 13.50 -8.31
C SER A 181 -18.27 13.09 -7.53
N GLY A 182 -17.80 13.97 -6.65
CA GLY A 182 -16.53 13.82 -5.93
C GLY A 182 -16.63 13.01 -4.64
N ALA A 183 -16.02 11.81 -4.61
CA ALA A 183 -15.55 11.24 -3.35
C ALA A 183 -14.38 12.10 -2.80
N PRO A 184 -14.33 12.40 -1.49
CA PRO A 184 -13.45 13.43 -0.96
C PRO A 184 -11.97 13.03 -0.92
N LYS A 185 -11.24 13.31 -2.01
CA LYS A 185 -9.78 13.41 -2.00
C LYS A 185 -9.39 14.74 -1.37
N VAL A 186 -8.84 14.72 -0.16
CA VAL A 186 -8.38 15.91 0.56
C VAL A 186 -7.10 16.45 -0.07
N SER A 187 -7.26 17.25 -1.12
CA SER A 187 -6.18 18.01 -1.76
C SER A 187 -5.82 19.20 -0.88
N LEU A 188 -4.53 19.40 -0.57
CA LEU A 188 -4.07 20.51 0.29
C LEU A 188 -4.53 21.90 -0.22
N GLY A 189 -4.57 22.10 -1.54
CA GLY A 189 -5.06 23.33 -2.17
C GLY A 189 -6.58 23.52 -2.17
N GLN A 190 -7.36 22.57 -1.63
CA GLN A 190 -8.82 22.63 -1.51
C GLN A 190 -9.29 22.57 -0.04
N LEU A 191 -8.38 22.67 0.92
CA LEU A 191 -8.76 22.81 2.33
C LEU A 191 -9.57 24.10 2.55
N PRO A 192 -10.68 24.06 3.31
CA PRO A 192 -11.46 25.26 3.61
C PRO A 192 -10.62 26.27 4.39
N ALA A 193 -10.94 27.56 4.25
CA ALA A 193 -10.18 28.64 4.89
C ALA A 193 -10.07 28.49 6.42
N GLU A 194 -11.08 27.88 7.04
CA GLU A 194 -11.10 27.53 8.46
C GLU A 194 -9.97 26.57 8.86
N ALA A 195 -9.70 25.54 8.04
CA ALA A 195 -8.64 24.57 8.31
C ALA A 195 -7.25 25.22 8.23
N TRP A 196 -7.06 26.15 7.29
CA TRP A 196 -5.86 26.98 7.23
C TRP A 196 -5.73 27.90 8.44
N ALA A 197 -6.81 28.54 8.89
CA ALA A 197 -6.81 29.39 10.08
C ALA A 197 -6.45 28.61 11.35
N LEU A 198 -7.01 27.41 11.54
CA LEU A 198 -6.68 26.53 12.67
C LEU A 198 -5.24 26.01 12.63
N LEU A 199 -4.71 25.70 11.43
CA LEU A 199 -3.31 25.31 11.24
C LEU A 199 -2.35 26.45 11.59
N VAL A 200 -2.63 27.67 11.15
CA VAL A 200 -1.85 28.88 11.50
C VAL A 200 -1.91 29.15 13.00
N ALA A 201 -3.09 29.04 13.62
CA ALA A 201 -3.25 29.17 15.08
C ALA A 201 -2.42 28.13 15.85
N PHE A 202 -2.42 26.86 15.42
CA PHE A 202 -1.62 25.80 16.02
C PHE A 202 -0.10 26.05 15.90
N ILE A 203 0.38 26.49 14.73
CA ILE A 203 1.80 26.84 14.52
C ILE A 203 2.20 28.03 15.40
N TYR A 204 1.39 29.09 15.44
CA TYR A 204 1.65 30.27 16.27
C TYR A 204 1.72 29.90 17.76
N GLY A 205 0.76 29.12 18.26
CA GLY A 205 0.74 28.61 19.62
C GLY A 205 2.00 27.78 19.94
N SER A 206 2.37 26.87 19.05
CA SER A 206 3.56 26.01 19.19
C SER A 206 4.85 26.84 19.29
N LEU A 207 5.04 27.81 18.40
CA LEU A 207 6.20 28.71 18.42
C LEU A 207 6.24 29.56 19.70
N ALA A 208 5.09 30.09 20.11
CA ALA A 208 4.95 30.91 21.31
C ALA A 208 5.21 30.12 22.61
N GLY A 209 4.79 28.85 22.67
CA GLY A 209 5.10 27.94 23.78
C GLY A 209 6.59 27.60 23.89
N VAL A 210 7.26 27.38 22.75
CA VAL A 210 8.73 27.23 22.71
C VAL A 210 9.41 28.51 23.22
N LEU A 211 9.02 29.69 22.73
CA LEU A 211 9.59 30.97 23.16
C LEU A 211 9.38 31.26 24.67
N LEU A 212 8.23 30.89 25.23
CA LEU A 212 7.96 30.96 26.67
C LEU A 212 8.87 30.01 27.46
N SER A 213 8.95 28.74 27.05
CA SER A 213 9.78 27.72 27.73
C SER A 213 11.28 28.00 27.61
N ALA A 214 11.72 28.70 26.56
CA ALA A 214 13.06 29.25 26.40
C ALA A 214 13.36 30.48 27.29
N ARG A 215 12.37 31.00 28.04
CA ARG A 215 12.40 32.29 28.76
C ARG A 215 12.65 33.51 27.88
N ALA A 216 12.49 33.39 26.56
CA ALA A 216 12.73 34.48 25.61
C ALA A 216 11.56 35.47 25.53
N LEU A 217 10.34 35.05 25.90
CA LEU A 217 9.13 35.85 25.77
C LEU A 217 8.39 36.02 27.10
N ARG A 218 7.90 37.24 27.38
CA ARG A 218 7.09 37.55 28.57
C ARG A 218 5.61 37.27 28.29
N TRP A 219 4.91 36.66 29.26
CA TRP A 219 3.50 36.26 29.16
C TRP A 219 2.52 37.28 28.53
N PRO A 220 2.62 38.61 28.75
CA PRO A 220 1.73 39.58 28.10
C PRO A 220 1.71 39.52 26.57
N TRP A 221 2.80 39.10 25.92
CA TRP A 221 2.85 38.93 24.47
C TRP A 221 2.00 37.75 23.97
N LEU A 222 1.80 36.73 24.80
CA LEU A 222 0.90 35.61 24.49
C LEU A 222 -0.56 36.07 24.48
N LEU A 223 -0.94 36.90 25.45
CA LEU A 223 -2.27 37.50 25.54
C LEU A 223 -2.53 38.45 24.37
N GLY A 224 -1.55 39.28 24.00
CA GLY A 224 -1.61 40.14 22.82
C GLY A 224 -1.74 39.35 21.51
N GLY A 225 -0.99 38.26 21.35
CA GLY A 225 -1.07 37.39 20.18
C GLY A 225 -2.42 36.68 20.03
N ALA A 226 -2.93 36.10 21.12
CA ALA A 226 -4.24 35.46 21.13
C ALA A 226 -5.37 36.45 20.82
N LEU A 227 -5.32 37.66 21.40
CA LEU A 227 -6.31 38.72 21.18
C LEU A 227 -6.24 39.27 19.74
N LEU A 228 -5.04 39.37 19.14
CA LEU A 228 -4.87 39.75 17.74
C LEU A 228 -5.41 38.68 16.78
N CYS A 229 -5.17 37.39 17.03
CA CYS A 229 -5.76 36.32 16.21
C CYS A 229 -7.29 36.25 16.35
N TRP A 230 -7.83 36.51 17.54
CA TRP A 230 -9.28 36.63 17.74
C TRP A 230 -9.87 37.81 16.97
N LEU A 231 -9.21 38.98 17.00
CA LEU A 231 -9.60 40.18 16.23
C LEU A 231 -9.52 39.95 14.71
N LEU A 232 -8.48 39.27 14.22
CA LEU A 232 -8.35 38.93 12.81
C LEU A 232 -9.41 37.91 12.36
N GLY A 233 -9.77 36.96 13.23
CA GLY A 233 -10.87 36.02 12.98
C GLY A 233 -12.23 36.70 12.86
N THR A 234 -12.54 37.67 13.74
CA THR A 234 -13.81 38.43 13.65
C THR A 234 -13.85 39.41 12.48
N LEU A 235 -12.70 39.95 12.05
CA LEU A 235 -12.62 40.83 10.88
C LEU A 235 -12.67 40.09 9.54
N ALA A 236 -12.21 38.84 9.48
CA ALA A 236 -12.31 37.99 8.28
C ALA A 236 -13.66 37.26 8.18
N GLY A 237 -14.25 36.89 9.32
CA GLY A 237 -15.43 36.03 9.41
C GLY A 237 -16.77 36.78 9.52
N ALA A 238 -17.22 37.41 8.43
CA ALA A 238 -18.56 38.01 8.36
C ALA A 238 -19.70 37.00 8.06
N SER A 239 -19.36 35.72 7.79
CA SER A 239 -20.32 34.62 7.63
C SER A 239 -20.30 33.67 8.83
N GLY A 240 -21.45 33.05 9.13
CA GLY A 240 -21.69 32.37 10.42
C GLY A 240 -20.82 31.14 10.72
N GLU A 241 -20.16 30.55 9.73
CA GLU A 241 -19.34 29.33 9.88
C GLU A 241 -18.07 29.61 10.71
N TRP A 242 -17.46 30.79 10.54
CA TRP A 242 -16.27 31.26 11.26
C TRP A 242 -16.45 31.36 12.78
N MET A 243 -17.68 31.33 13.29
CA MET A 243 -17.98 31.23 14.72
C MET A 243 -17.35 29.98 15.35
N SER A 244 -17.20 28.90 14.58
CA SER A 244 -16.52 27.67 14.99
C SER A 244 -15.02 27.92 15.24
N VAL A 245 -14.35 28.60 14.31
CA VAL A 245 -12.92 28.93 14.36
C VAL A 245 -12.60 29.81 15.57
N LEU A 246 -13.46 30.77 15.91
CA LEU A 246 -13.28 31.64 17.08
C LEU A 246 -13.28 30.89 18.42
N LEU A 247 -13.99 29.77 18.52
CA LEU A 247 -13.98 28.90 19.71
C LEU A 247 -12.81 27.90 19.71
N VAL A 248 -12.45 27.35 18.55
CA VAL A 248 -11.47 26.26 18.44
C VAL A 248 -10.02 26.77 18.33
N ALA A 249 -9.78 27.89 17.65
CA ALA A 249 -8.44 28.47 17.48
C ALA A 249 -7.66 28.72 18.80
N PRO A 250 -8.24 29.30 19.88
CA PRO A 250 -7.52 29.47 21.13
C PRO A 250 -7.17 28.14 21.82
N LEU A 251 -8.00 27.10 21.65
CA LEU A 251 -7.69 25.75 22.13
C LEU A 251 -6.55 25.12 21.31
N CYS A 252 -6.55 25.26 19.98
CA CYS A 252 -5.44 24.84 19.12
C CYS A 252 -4.12 25.55 19.46
N MET A 253 -4.17 26.86 19.74
CA MET A 253 -3.00 27.62 20.24
C MET A 253 -2.47 27.04 21.56
N LEU A 254 -3.35 26.79 22.53
CA LEU A 254 -2.98 26.26 23.84
C LEU A 254 -2.38 24.86 23.74
N VAL A 255 -2.98 23.96 22.95
CA VAL A 255 -2.48 22.59 22.73
C VAL A 255 -1.12 22.60 22.02
N GLY A 256 -0.96 23.40 20.96
CA GLY A 256 0.33 23.57 20.28
C GLY A 256 1.42 24.10 21.21
N GLY A 257 1.12 25.18 21.95
CA GLY A 257 2.05 25.79 22.89
C GLY A 257 2.43 24.90 24.07
N ALA A 258 1.47 24.17 24.63
CA ALA A 258 1.73 23.22 25.72
C ALA A 258 2.58 22.03 25.24
N THR A 259 2.28 21.45 24.08
CA THR A 259 3.01 20.29 23.56
C THR A 259 4.46 20.65 23.17
N PHE A 260 4.66 21.66 22.33
CA PHE A 260 6.01 22.05 21.91
C PHE A 260 6.82 22.76 23.01
N GLY A 261 6.17 23.52 23.90
CA GLY A 261 6.81 24.12 25.08
C GLY A 261 7.26 23.07 26.11
N ALA A 262 6.48 22.01 26.32
CA ALA A 262 6.92 20.86 27.12
C ALA A 262 8.06 20.11 26.42
N LEU A 263 7.96 19.88 25.11
CA LEU A 263 8.97 19.17 24.32
C LEU A 263 10.34 19.88 24.34
N TRP A 264 10.36 21.22 24.32
CA TRP A 264 11.59 22.03 24.42
C TRP A 264 12.39 21.80 25.71
N THR A 265 11.73 21.40 26.80
CA THR A 265 12.43 21.01 28.04
C THR A 265 13.36 19.81 27.82
N VAL A 266 13.02 18.94 26.87
CA VAL A 266 13.81 17.77 26.45
C VAL A 266 14.40 18.06 25.07
N ARG A 267 15.35 19.00 25.01
CA ARG A 267 16.07 19.43 23.80
C ARG A 267 16.38 18.32 22.76
N PRO A 268 16.94 17.13 23.09
CA PRO A 268 17.19 16.09 22.08
C PRO A 268 15.91 15.51 21.46
N ALA A 269 14.80 15.42 22.21
CA ALA A 269 13.51 15.00 21.68
C ALA A 269 12.89 16.09 20.77
N PHE A 270 13.03 17.36 21.15
CA PHE A 270 12.58 18.49 20.34
C PHE A 270 13.22 18.52 18.95
N TYR A 271 14.55 18.42 18.87
CA TYR A 271 15.24 18.39 17.57
C TYR A 271 14.95 17.12 16.76
N LEU A 272 14.71 15.98 17.42
CA LEU A 272 14.28 14.74 16.74
C LEU A 272 12.90 14.92 16.09
N VAL A 273 11.91 15.46 16.82
CA VAL A 273 10.57 15.69 16.29
C VAL A 273 10.58 16.69 15.14
N ILE A 274 11.33 17.80 15.25
CA ILE A 274 11.50 18.73 14.12
C ILE A 274 12.18 18.04 12.93
N GLY A 275 13.21 17.22 13.16
CA GLY A 275 13.87 16.44 12.11
C GLY A 275 12.90 15.51 11.36
N VAL A 276 12.01 14.83 12.10
CA VAL A 276 10.96 13.97 11.51
C VAL A 276 9.91 14.81 10.75
N LEU A 277 9.46 15.94 11.28
CA LEU A 277 8.49 16.82 10.60
C LEU A 277 9.07 17.41 9.30
N VAL A 278 10.32 17.86 9.32
CA VAL A 278 11.04 18.34 8.12
C VAL A 278 11.23 17.20 7.12
N TYR A 279 11.56 15.99 7.59
CA TYR A 279 11.69 14.82 6.72
C TYR A 279 10.36 14.44 6.03
N VAL A 280 9.25 14.43 6.78
CA VAL A 280 7.90 14.17 6.22
C VAL A 280 7.49 15.27 5.24
N ALA A 281 7.80 16.54 5.52
CA ALA A 281 7.54 17.65 4.59
C ALA A 281 8.38 17.54 3.29
N LEU A 282 9.65 17.16 3.39
CA LEU A 282 10.51 16.92 2.23
C LEU A 282 10.06 15.69 1.42
N LEU A 283 9.62 14.61 2.07
CA LEU A 283 8.99 13.46 1.39
C LEU A 283 7.69 13.86 0.68
N GLY A 284 6.85 14.68 1.31
CA GLY A 284 5.60 15.17 0.71
C GLY A 284 5.86 16.06 -0.52
N LEU A 285 6.88 16.91 -0.47
CA LEU A 285 7.31 17.71 -1.60
C LEU A 285 7.93 16.86 -2.72
N ALA A 286 8.74 15.84 -2.37
CA ALA A 286 9.27 14.87 -3.33
C ALA A 286 8.17 14.01 -3.97
N ALA A 287 7.10 13.68 -3.24
CA ALA A 287 5.92 12.97 -3.74
C ALA A 287 5.02 13.81 -4.68
N HIS A 288 5.37 15.07 -4.94
CA HIS A 288 4.82 15.82 -6.08
C HIS A 288 5.55 15.48 -7.40
N TRP A 289 6.81 15.03 -7.32
CA TRP A 289 7.66 14.69 -8.47
C TRP A 289 7.76 13.18 -8.74
N PHE A 290 7.57 12.36 -7.71
CA PHE A 290 7.55 10.90 -7.77
C PHE A 290 6.18 10.36 -7.35
N SER A 291 5.78 9.20 -7.88
CA SER A 291 4.43 8.66 -7.66
C SER A 291 4.14 8.37 -6.18
N ALA A 292 2.85 8.39 -5.80
CA ALA A 292 2.42 8.26 -4.40
C ALA A 292 2.93 6.98 -3.69
N VAL A 293 3.24 5.94 -4.46
CA VAL A 293 3.88 4.70 -4.00
C VAL A 293 5.23 4.98 -3.33
N SER A 294 6.04 5.89 -3.88
CA SER A 294 7.36 6.25 -3.35
C SER A 294 7.30 6.94 -1.97
N PHE A 295 6.20 7.62 -1.65
CA PHE A 295 6.02 8.29 -0.35
C PHE A 295 5.96 7.28 0.81
N ILE A 296 5.21 6.18 0.62
CA ILE A 296 5.02 5.15 1.64
C ILE A 296 6.35 4.42 1.91
N TYR A 297 7.07 4.01 0.86
CA TYR A 297 8.38 3.39 1.01
C TYR A 297 9.43 4.35 1.60
N GLY A 298 9.37 5.64 1.25
CA GLY A 298 10.19 6.68 1.85
C GLY A 298 9.99 6.81 3.36
N LEU A 299 8.76 6.71 3.85
CA LEU A 299 8.47 6.74 5.29
C LEU A 299 8.88 5.43 6.02
N LEU A 300 8.75 4.28 5.34
CA LEU A 300 9.00 2.97 5.93
C LEU A 300 10.51 2.67 6.10
N TRP A 301 11.35 3.13 5.18
CA TRP A 301 12.77 2.79 5.14
C TRP A 301 13.58 3.27 6.37
N PRO A 302 13.47 4.52 6.86
CA PRO A 302 14.19 4.96 8.05
C PRO A 302 13.76 4.21 9.32
N ALA A 303 12.49 3.84 9.42
CA ALA A 303 11.99 3.05 10.54
C ALA A 303 12.60 1.63 10.56
N GLY A 304 12.68 0.98 9.40
CA GLY A 304 13.37 -0.31 9.24
C GLY A 304 14.86 -0.23 9.57
N VAL A 305 15.56 0.81 9.09
CA VAL A 305 16.99 1.03 9.37
C VAL A 305 17.24 1.29 10.87
N LEU A 306 16.40 2.10 11.53
CA LEU A 306 16.50 2.34 12.98
C LEU A 306 16.26 1.04 13.78
N MET A 307 15.26 0.24 13.39
CA MET A 307 14.98 -1.04 14.06
C MET A 307 16.16 -2.02 13.90
N LEU A 308 16.72 -2.14 12.69
CA LEU A 308 17.93 -2.94 12.43
C LEU A 308 19.13 -2.45 13.26
N ALA A 309 19.35 -1.14 13.38
CA ALA A 309 20.42 -0.58 14.19
C ALA A 309 20.28 -0.94 15.68
N VAL A 310 19.06 -0.88 16.23
CA VAL A 310 18.76 -1.31 17.61
C VAL A 310 18.98 -2.83 17.79
N LEU A 311 18.60 -3.64 16.80
CA LEU A 311 18.75 -5.10 16.80
C LEU A 311 20.24 -5.51 16.77
N CYS A 312 21.05 -4.85 15.94
CA CYS A 312 22.50 -5.01 15.87
C CYS A 312 23.20 -4.55 17.15
N TRP A 313 22.84 -3.40 17.71
CA TRP A 313 23.40 -2.87 18.96
C TRP A 313 23.12 -3.78 20.16
N SER A 314 21.92 -4.36 20.21
CA SER A 314 21.50 -5.31 21.24
C SER A 314 22.28 -6.63 21.14
N ASN A 315 22.44 -7.19 19.93
CA ASN A 315 23.30 -8.34 19.67
C ASN A 315 24.75 -8.06 20.09
N TYR A 316 25.34 -6.94 19.67
CA TYR A 316 26.71 -6.55 20.03
C TYR A 316 26.91 -6.47 21.55
N ARG A 317 25.95 -5.90 22.30
CA ARG A 317 26.01 -5.85 23.78
C ARG A 317 26.02 -7.25 24.40
N LEU A 318 25.17 -8.18 23.92
CA LEU A 318 25.12 -9.57 24.42
C LEU A 318 26.38 -10.36 24.07
N MET A 319 26.92 -10.19 22.85
CA MET A 319 28.20 -10.78 22.47
C MET A 319 29.34 -10.28 23.38
N ARG A 320 29.35 -8.98 23.71
CA ARG A 320 30.38 -8.34 24.56
C ARG A 320 30.25 -8.63 26.07
N SER A 321 29.12 -9.13 26.58
CA SER A 321 29.07 -9.73 27.92
C SER A 321 29.59 -11.17 27.88
N LEU A 322 29.04 -12.02 27.00
CA LEU A 322 29.34 -13.45 26.97
C LEU A 322 30.79 -13.78 26.59
N TRP A 323 31.44 -12.94 25.79
CA TRP A 323 32.88 -13.04 25.51
C TRP A 323 33.73 -12.90 26.78
N ARG A 324 33.35 -12.01 27.70
CA ARG A 324 34.07 -11.79 28.98
C ARG A 324 33.83 -12.90 30.00
N GLU A 325 32.68 -13.55 29.96
CA GLU A 325 32.33 -14.62 30.90
C GLU A 325 32.83 -16.00 30.46
N ARG A 326 32.49 -16.46 29.25
CA ARG A 326 32.77 -17.85 28.81
C ARG A 326 33.13 -17.95 27.33
N ARG A 327 34.38 -17.61 27.00
CA ARG A 327 34.97 -17.64 25.64
C ARG A 327 34.70 -18.93 24.86
N LYS A 328 34.79 -20.13 25.48
CA LYS A 328 34.46 -21.43 24.84
C LYS A 328 32.96 -21.66 24.58
N SER A 329 32.07 -20.99 25.30
CA SER A 329 30.62 -21.03 25.05
C SER A 329 30.23 -20.10 23.90
N PHE A 330 30.84 -18.91 23.87
CA PHE A 330 30.66 -17.92 22.80
C PHE A 330 30.93 -18.51 21.41
N HIS A 331 32.10 -19.14 21.21
CA HIS A 331 32.47 -19.69 19.90
C HIS A 331 31.51 -20.78 19.41
N ARG A 332 31.04 -21.69 20.29
CA ARG A 332 30.07 -22.73 19.91
C ARG A 332 28.73 -22.14 19.46
N ARG A 333 28.26 -21.08 20.13
CA ARG A 333 27.02 -20.37 19.76
C ARG A 333 27.17 -19.57 18.47
N LEU A 334 28.33 -18.92 18.26
CA LEU A 334 28.64 -18.22 17.01
C LEU A 334 28.69 -19.18 15.81
N TRP A 335 29.36 -20.33 15.94
CA TRP A 335 29.40 -21.36 14.90
C TRP A 335 28.02 -21.97 14.61
N ALA A 336 27.19 -22.21 15.64
CA ALA A 336 25.82 -22.68 15.43
C ALA A 336 24.95 -21.66 14.66
N LEU A 337 25.09 -20.36 14.95
CA LEU A 337 24.40 -19.30 14.22
C LEU A 337 24.89 -19.16 12.77
N LEU A 338 26.20 -19.28 12.52
CA LEU A 338 26.75 -19.25 11.17
C LEU A 338 26.32 -20.47 10.34
N ALA A 339 26.30 -21.66 10.95
CA ALA A 339 25.82 -22.88 10.31
C ALA A 339 24.31 -22.81 9.99
N ALA A 340 23.49 -22.29 10.91
CA ALA A 340 22.06 -22.10 10.69
C ALA A 340 21.78 -21.11 9.55
N TYR A 341 22.52 -20.00 9.48
CA TYR A 341 22.42 -19.02 8.40
C TYR A 341 22.82 -19.61 7.03
N LEU A 342 23.95 -20.32 6.98
CA LEU A 342 24.42 -20.98 5.76
C LEU A 342 23.41 -22.04 5.26
N LEU A 343 22.88 -22.86 6.17
CA LEU A 343 21.88 -23.88 5.85
C LEU A 343 20.56 -23.27 5.38
N LEU A 344 20.09 -22.18 6.01
CA LEU A 344 18.87 -21.49 5.63
C LEU A 344 18.99 -20.78 4.26
N GLY A 345 20.14 -20.16 3.98
CA GLY A 345 20.43 -19.56 2.67
C GLY A 345 20.57 -20.59 1.55
N LEU A 346 21.13 -21.78 1.83
CA LEU A 346 21.16 -22.90 0.89
C LEU A 346 19.76 -23.46 0.61
N LEU A 347 18.92 -23.65 1.63
CA LEU A 347 17.54 -24.14 1.47
C LEU A 347 16.63 -23.15 0.72
N SER A 348 16.95 -21.85 0.72
CA SER A 348 16.16 -20.78 0.09
C SER A 348 16.69 -20.36 -1.29
N GLY A 349 17.53 -21.17 -1.94
CA GLY A 349 18.02 -20.89 -3.30
C GLY A 349 19.03 -19.73 -3.37
N GLY A 350 19.70 -19.39 -2.26
CA GLY A 350 20.67 -18.29 -2.18
C GLY A 350 21.94 -18.45 -3.03
N LEU A 351 22.11 -19.58 -3.73
CA LEU A 351 23.14 -19.75 -4.75
C LEU A 351 22.73 -19.05 -6.06
N ASP A 352 21.46 -19.14 -6.43
CA ASP A 352 20.90 -18.58 -7.66
C ASP A 352 20.47 -17.12 -7.49
N ALA A 353 20.05 -16.74 -6.28
CA ALA A 353 19.58 -15.40 -5.94
C ALA A 353 20.38 -14.79 -4.76
N PRO A 354 21.49 -14.05 -5.00
CA PRO A 354 22.36 -13.54 -3.93
C PRO A 354 21.68 -12.53 -3.00
N LEU A 355 20.58 -11.90 -3.43
CA LEU A 355 19.78 -10.98 -2.61
C LEU A 355 19.03 -11.71 -1.46
N VAL A 356 18.81 -13.02 -1.56
CA VAL A 356 18.15 -13.81 -0.51
C VAL A 356 18.95 -13.77 0.80
N TRP A 357 20.28 -13.76 0.73
CA TRP A 357 21.13 -13.61 1.91
C TRP A 357 20.87 -12.29 2.66
N LEU A 358 20.65 -11.18 1.94
CA LEU A 358 20.31 -9.89 2.55
C LEU A 358 18.92 -9.93 3.20
N ALA A 359 17.95 -10.61 2.57
CA ALA A 359 16.61 -10.80 3.13
C ALA A 359 16.60 -11.67 4.42
N LEU A 360 17.57 -12.56 4.58
CA LEU A 360 17.72 -13.41 5.78
C LEU A 360 18.42 -12.72 6.97
N LEU A 361 19.08 -11.57 6.78
CA LEU A 361 19.81 -10.86 7.84
C LEU A 361 18.94 -10.46 9.05
N PRO A 362 17.69 -9.93 8.91
CA PRO A 362 16.85 -9.57 10.05
C PRO A 362 16.49 -10.79 10.92
N LEU A 363 16.16 -11.90 10.27
CA LEU A 363 15.84 -13.18 10.92
C LEU A 363 17.07 -13.73 11.67
N GLN A 364 18.25 -13.67 11.06
CA GLN A 364 19.50 -14.06 11.70
C GLN A 364 19.84 -13.21 12.92
N LEU A 365 19.56 -11.90 12.89
CA LEU A 365 19.75 -11.00 14.04
C LEU A 365 18.78 -11.30 15.19
N MET A 366 17.55 -11.75 14.90
CA MET A 366 16.63 -12.26 15.93
C MET A 366 17.10 -13.61 16.50
N LEU A 367 17.57 -14.52 15.64
CA LEU A 367 18.09 -15.83 16.05
C LEU A 367 19.33 -15.67 16.95
N GLY A 368 20.20 -14.70 16.65
CA GLY A 368 21.30 -14.26 17.51
C GLY A 368 20.85 -13.79 18.90
N LEU A 369 19.82 -12.92 18.97
CA LEU A 369 19.22 -12.46 20.23
C LEU A 369 18.71 -13.62 21.08
N LEU A 370 18.08 -14.63 20.46
CA LEU A 370 17.57 -15.81 21.16
C LEU A 370 18.74 -16.69 21.66
N VAL A 371 19.67 -17.06 20.79
CA VAL A 371 20.82 -17.92 21.11
C VAL A 371 21.76 -17.31 22.15
N PHE A 372 21.95 -15.99 22.17
CA PHE A 372 22.75 -15.32 23.21
C PHE A 372 21.93 -14.92 24.45
N GLY A 373 20.64 -14.58 24.31
CA GLY A 373 19.77 -14.18 25.42
C GLY A 373 19.40 -15.30 26.41
N GLN A 374 19.42 -16.56 25.97
CA GLN A 374 19.11 -17.77 26.77
C GLN A 374 19.93 -17.98 28.07
N VAL A 375 20.90 -17.12 28.39
CA VAL A 375 21.72 -17.22 29.62
C VAL A 375 20.96 -16.79 30.90
N ARG A 376 19.79 -16.14 30.80
CA ARG A 376 18.96 -15.75 31.96
C ARG A 376 17.75 -16.66 32.26
N LEU A 377 17.44 -17.66 31.42
CA LEU A 377 16.18 -18.44 31.55
C LEU A 377 16.37 -19.97 31.66
N SER A 378 17.57 -20.51 31.48
CA SER A 378 17.80 -21.96 31.52
C SER A 378 18.00 -22.48 32.95
N GLY A 379 16.91 -22.84 33.61
CA GLY A 379 16.85 -23.60 34.87
C GLY A 379 15.62 -24.50 34.87
N GLY A 380 15.84 -25.83 34.94
CA GLY A 380 14.91 -26.83 34.36
C GLY A 380 15.21 -27.00 32.87
N GLY A 381 15.22 -28.20 32.27
CA GLY A 381 14.56 -29.45 32.62
C GLY A 381 13.33 -29.62 31.71
N GLY A 382 13.11 -30.71 30.98
CA GLY A 382 13.90 -31.95 30.81
C GLY A 382 12.97 -33.08 30.39
N GLY A 383 13.18 -33.71 29.23
CA GLY A 383 12.31 -34.79 28.75
C GLY A 383 12.49 -35.11 27.26
N SER A 384 12.54 -36.41 26.96
CA SER A 384 12.29 -37.01 25.64
C SER A 384 10.78 -37.38 25.54
N SER A 385 10.20 -38.03 24.53
CA SER A 385 10.68 -38.79 23.36
C SER A 385 9.49 -39.06 22.39
N GLY A 386 9.78 -39.41 21.13
CA GLY A 386 8.82 -39.99 20.15
C GLY A 386 8.90 -39.28 18.77
N SER A 387 9.02 -39.93 17.60
CA SER A 387 8.31 -41.08 16.98
C SER A 387 6.87 -40.75 16.53
N SER A 388 6.43 -41.01 15.29
CA SER A 388 7.08 -41.67 14.12
C SER A 388 6.23 -41.55 12.83
N GLY A 389 6.85 -41.77 11.66
CA GLY A 389 6.18 -41.98 10.35
C GLY A 389 6.08 -40.72 9.47
N GLY A 390 6.08 -40.79 8.12
CA GLY A 390 6.33 -41.93 7.22
C GLY A 390 5.25 -42.15 6.16
N GLY A 391 5.48 -41.77 4.89
CA GLY A 391 4.55 -42.02 3.77
C GLY A 391 4.91 -41.30 2.45
N SER A 392 4.57 -41.91 1.30
CA SER A 392 4.72 -41.39 -0.07
C SER A 392 3.80 -42.20 -1.02
N SER A 393 3.54 -41.88 -2.30
CA SER A 393 4.07 -40.88 -3.25
C SER A 393 2.88 -40.27 -4.06
N SER A 394 2.88 -39.75 -5.30
CA SER A 394 3.78 -39.79 -6.47
C SER A 394 3.55 -38.62 -7.48
N SER A 395 4.20 -38.73 -8.64
CA SER A 395 3.89 -38.14 -9.97
C SER A 395 2.42 -38.34 -10.44
N SER A 396 1.89 -37.78 -11.55
CA SER A 396 2.47 -37.34 -12.86
C SER A 396 1.46 -36.47 -13.67
N SER A 397 1.80 -35.29 -14.25
CA SER A 397 2.32 -35.00 -15.62
C SER A 397 1.29 -34.84 -16.80
N SER A 398 1.65 -34.02 -17.81
CA SER A 398 1.08 -33.90 -19.19
C SER A 398 -0.22 -33.10 -19.40
N SER A 399 -0.57 -32.57 -20.60
CA SER A 399 0.17 -31.70 -21.56
C SER A 399 -0.71 -31.26 -22.76
N SER A 400 -0.36 -30.18 -23.46
CA SER A 400 -0.99 -29.65 -24.71
C SER A 400 -2.40 -29.03 -24.54
N GLY A 401 -2.92 -28.20 -25.45
CA GLY A 401 -2.38 -27.69 -26.74
C GLY A 401 -2.71 -26.20 -26.95
N GLY A 402 -2.10 -25.56 -27.95
CA GLY A 402 -2.06 -24.09 -28.04
C GLY A 402 -2.92 -23.42 -29.12
N PHE A 403 -3.25 -22.15 -28.89
CA PHE A 403 -3.77 -21.18 -29.87
C PHE A 403 -2.86 -19.94 -29.87
N SER A 404 -2.43 -19.45 -31.04
CA SER A 404 -1.34 -18.46 -31.14
C SER A 404 -1.83 -17.00 -31.11
N GLY A 405 -2.19 -16.51 -29.93
CA GLY A 405 -2.61 -15.11 -29.71
C GLY A 405 -1.57 -14.05 -30.16
N GLY A 406 -2.07 -12.83 -30.36
CA GLY A 406 -1.45 -11.71 -31.09
C GLY A 406 -0.19 -11.07 -30.50
N GLY A 407 0.43 -11.66 -29.47
CA GLY A 407 1.73 -11.22 -28.93
C GLY A 407 1.81 -9.81 -28.37
N GLY A 408 0.68 -9.21 -27.95
CA GLY A 408 0.68 -8.02 -27.12
C GLY A 408 1.10 -8.30 -25.66
N SER A 409 1.71 -7.31 -25.00
CA SER A 409 2.09 -7.33 -23.59
C SER A 409 1.16 -6.42 -22.77
N SER A 410 0.65 -6.93 -21.65
CA SER A 410 0.13 -6.05 -20.59
C SER A 410 1.29 -5.37 -19.86
N GLY A 411 0.96 -4.38 -19.02
CA GLY A 411 1.93 -3.54 -18.31
C GLY A 411 1.72 -2.03 -18.50
N GLY A 412 0.80 -1.62 -19.40
CA GLY A 412 0.47 -0.21 -19.65
C GLY A 412 -0.47 0.45 -18.62
N GLY A 413 -0.77 -0.25 -17.52
CA GLY A 413 -1.67 0.24 -16.48
C GLY A 413 -3.14 -0.12 -16.73
N GLY A 414 -3.99 0.35 -15.83
CA GLY A 414 -5.39 0.01 -15.77
C GLY A 414 -5.99 0.24 -14.39
N ALA A 415 -7.29 0.51 -14.36
CA ALA A 415 -8.01 0.87 -13.14
C ALA A 415 -9.04 -0.18 -12.75
N SER A 416 -9.19 -0.41 -11.45
CA SER A 416 -10.23 -1.23 -10.83
C SER A 416 -11.27 -0.37 -10.10
N GLY A 417 -12.40 -0.99 -9.75
CA GLY A 417 -13.44 -0.39 -8.91
C GLY A 417 -14.51 -1.40 -8.49
N SER A 418 -15.42 -0.95 -7.64
CA SER A 418 -16.56 -1.71 -7.11
C SER A 418 -17.82 -0.84 -7.00
N TRP A 419 -18.99 -1.48 -6.85
CA TRP A 419 -20.30 -0.82 -6.89
C TRP A 419 -21.17 -1.04 -5.64
#